data_AF-A0A0E0KAC9-F1
#
_entry.id   AF-A0A0E0KAC9-F1
#
_cell.length_a   1.000
_cell.length_b   1.000
_cell.length_c   1.000
_cell.angle_alpha   90.00
_cell.angle_beta   90.00
_cell.angle_gamma   90.00
#
_symmetry.space_group_name_H-M   'P 1'
#
loop_
_entity.id
_entity.type
_entity.pdbx_description
1 polymer ?
#
loop_
_entity_poly.entity_id
_entity_poly.type
_entity_poly.pdbx_seq_one_letter_code
_entity_poly.pdbx_strand_id
1 'polypeptide(L)'
;MRTSCAAAILLIVAVAAAAAAVAADDGSWTPIGSVSGAHFQQLGQWVADDLGAPMRFYRVVSGKRQNAAGINYQFIVAMGNRVGVMDKYKVEVHVTVANARGEH
;
A
#
# COMPACT_ATOMS: atom_id res chain seq x y z
N MET A 1 18.12 4.74 24.86
CA MET A 1 18.19 3.81 23.72
C MET A 1 17.05 2.82 23.84
N ARG A 2 16.01 2.94 23.01
CA ARG A 2 14.99 1.91 22.85
C ARG A 2 14.89 1.63 21.36
N THR A 3 15.77 0.76 20.88
CA THR A 3 15.63 0.11 19.58
C THR A 3 14.43 -0.83 19.69
N SER A 4 13.25 -0.32 19.36
CA SER A 4 12.05 -1.14 19.23
C SER A 4 11.59 -1.01 17.80
N CYS A 5 12.14 -1.85 16.93
CA CYS A 5 11.64 -2.11 15.58
C CYS A 5 10.28 -2.82 15.68
N ALA A 6 9.26 -2.12 16.16
CA ALA A 6 7.89 -2.61 16.10
C ALA A 6 7.38 -2.34 14.69
N ALA A 7 7.49 -3.33 13.81
CA ALA A 7 6.80 -3.29 12.53
C ALA A 7 5.29 -3.40 12.82
N ALA A 8 4.63 -2.26 13.00
CA ALA A 8 3.18 -2.20 13.01
C ALA A 8 2.66 -2.70 11.65
N ILE A 9 1.79 -3.70 11.65
CA ILE A 9 1.13 -4.22 10.45
C ILE A 9 -0.27 -3.60 10.45
N LEU A 10 -0.53 -2.69 9.50
CA LEU A 10 -1.83 -2.04 9.31
C LEU A 10 -2.47 -2.56 8.02
N LEU A 11 -3.75 -2.90 8.11
CA LEU A 11 -4.57 -3.43 7.01
C LEU A 11 -5.60 -2.36 6.64
N ILE A 12 -5.50 -1.83 5.42
CA ILE A 12 -6.34 -0.71 4.97
C ILE A 12 -6.98 -1.09 3.63
N VAL A 13 -8.31 -0.90 3.51
CA VAL A 13 -9.07 -1.29 2.31
C VAL A 13 -9.27 -0.05 1.43
N ALA A 14 -8.63 -0.02 0.27
CA ALA A 14 -8.74 1.07 -0.70
C ALA A 14 -9.60 0.62 -1.89
N VAL A 15 -10.74 1.26 -2.12
CA VAL A 15 -11.56 1.00 -3.32
C VAL A 15 -11.04 1.87 -4.46
N ALA A 16 -10.34 1.27 -5.43
CA ALA A 16 -9.85 1.96 -6.61
C ALA A 16 -10.41 1.31 -7.89
N ALA A 17 -11.04 2.11 -8.75
CA ALA A 17 -11.54 1.67 -10.05
C ALA A 17 -10.39 1.65 -11.07
N ALA A 18 -9.69 0.54 -11.19
CA ALA A 18 -8.67 0.32 -12.23
C ALA A 18 -8.99 -0.96 -13.01
N ALA A 19 -9.41 -0.81 -14.26
CA ALA A 19 -9.62 -1.91 -15.18
C ALA A 19 -8.29 -2.35 -15.81
N ALA A 20 -7.64 -3.34 -15.21
CA ALA A 20 -6.60 -4.12 -15.86
C ALA A 20 -6.77 -5.57 -15.42
N ALA A 21 -7.11 -6.46 -16.36
CA ALA A 21 -7.18 -7.89 -16.13
C ALA A 21 -5.76 -8.42 -15.89
N VAL A 22 -5.36 -8.50 -14.62
CA VAL A 22 -4.10 -9.15 -14.22
C VAL A 22 -4.41 -10.60 -13.93
N ALA A 23 -3.77 -11.52 -14.66
CA ALA A 23 -3.93 -12.97 -14.49
C ALA A 23 -3.86 -13.35 -13.01
N ALA A 24 -4.84 -14.10 -12.51
CA ALA A 24 -4.88 -14.54 -11.13
C ALA A 24 -3.67 -15.44 -10.83
N ASP A 25 -2.63 -14.87 -10.21
CA ASP A 25 -1.61 -15.62 -9.49
C ASP A 25 -2.27 -16.29 -8.27
N ASP A 26 -1.86 -17.51 -7.97
CA ASP A 26 -2.39 -18.51 -7.03
C ASP A 26 -2.49 -18.13 -5.54
N GLY A 27 -2.48 -16.84 -5.21
CA GLY A 27 -2.41 -16.35 -3.84
C GLY A 27 -0.99 -16.20 -3.30
N SER A 28 0.06 -16.39 -4.11
CA SER A 28 1.43 -16.06 -3.72
C SER A 28 1.71 -14.55 -3.79
N TRP A 29 2.50 -14.03 -2.85
CA TRP A 29 2.96 -12.64 -2.86
C TRP A 29 4.16 -12.48 -3.79
N THR A 30 3.96 -11.81 -4.93
CA THR A 30 5.02 -11.53 -5.91
C THR A 30 5.65 -10.15 -5.66
N PRO A 31 6.99 -10.01 -5.69
CA PRO A 31 7.64 -8.70 -5.63
C PRO A 31 7.20 -7.77 -6.76
N ILE A 32 6.98 -6.50 -6.44
CA ILE A 32 6.77 -5.45 -7.44
C ILE A 32 8.14 -4.92 -7.86
N GLY A 33 8.47 -5.06 -9.14
CA GLY A 33 9.79 -4.68 -9.67
C GLY A 33 10.14 -3.19 -9.50
N SER A 34 9.17 -2.31 -9.69
CA SER A 34 9.31 -0.87 -9.41
C SER A 34 8.10 -0.31 -8.70
N VAL A 35 8.34 0.34 -7.56
CA VAL A 35 7.31 1.04 -6.77
C VAL A 35 7.31 2.55 -6.99
N SER A 36 8.13 3.07 -7.89
CA SER A 36 8.21 4.52 -8.16
C SER A 36 7.01 5.06 -8.95
N GLY A 37 6.18 4.18 -9.50
CA GLY A 37 4.96 4.56 -10.24
C GLY A 37 4.01 5.39 -9.38
N ALA A 38 3.42 6.44 -9.98
CA ALA A 38 2.56 7.39 -9.30
C ALA A 38 1.42 6.72 -8.50
N HIS A 39 0.82 5.66 -9.05
CA HIS A 39 -0.22 4.89 -8.38
C HIS A 39 0.22 4.31 -7.03
N PHE A 40 1.41 3.71 -6.94
CA PHE A 40 1.92 3.15 -5.68
C PHE A 40 2.28 4.23 -4.67
N GLN A 41 2.83 5.36 -5.14
CA GLN A 41 3.13 6.50 -4.27
C GLN A 41 1.84 7.13 -3.70
N GLN A 42 0.77 7.22 -4.49
CA GLN A 42 -0.53 7.68 -4.03
C GLN A 42 -1.12 6.76 -2.94
N LEU A 43 -1.01 5.44 -3.11
CA LEU A 43 -1.44 4.50 -2.06
C LEU A 43 -0.65 4.70 -0.77
N GLY A 44 0.68 4.84 -0.87
CA GLY A 44 1.51 5.11 0.30
C GLY A 44 1.21 6.46 0.98
N GLN A 45 0.91 7.51 0.20
CA GLN A 45 0.48 8.81 0.71
C GLN A 45 -0.84 8.70 1.46
N TRP A 46 -1.82 8.01 0.86
CA TRP A 46 -3.12 7.83 1.47
C TRP A 46 -3.02 7.12 2.83
N VAL A 47 -2.13 6.13 2.98
CA VAL A 47 -1.88 5.50 4.28
C VAL A 47 -1.34 6.50 5.31
N ALA A 48 -0.44 7.40 4.92
CA ALA A 48 0.04 8.43 5.85
C ALA A 48 -1.05 9.43 6.23
N ASP A 49 -1.94 9.77 5.28
CA ASP A 49 -3.07 10.67 5.52
C ASP A 49 -4.08 10.04 6.50
N ASP A 50 -4.35 8.74 6.37
CA ASP A 50 -5.22 7.98 7.28
C ASP A 50 -4.63 7.89 8.69
N LEU A 51 -3.31 7.71 8.80
CA LEU A 51 -2.61 7.72 10.10
C LEU A 51 -2.64 9.11 10.77
N GLY A 52 -2.81 10.16 10.00
CA GLY A 52 -2.88 11.54 10.49
C GLY A 52 -1.57 12.07 11.08
N ALA A 53 -1.63 13.30 11.60
CA ALA A 53 -0.46 13.94 12.20
C ALA A 53 0.06 13.18 13.44
N PRO A 54 1.39 13.11 13.65
CA PRO A 54 2.44 13.85 12.95
C PRO A 54 3.03 13.10 11.74
N MET A 55 2.41 12.02 11.27
CA MET A 55 2.97 11.20 10.21
C MET A 55 2.96 11.93 8.87
N ARG A 56 4.11 11.91 8.20
CA ARG A 56 4.30 12.40 6.84
C ARG A 56 4.80 11.27 5.97
N PHE A 57 4.18 11.14 4.81
CA PHE A 57 4.66 10.30 3.74
C PHE A 57 5.95 10.85 3.14
N TYR A 58 6.91 9.97 2.87
CA TYR A 58 8.09 10.30 2.07
C TYR A 58 8.10 9.56 0.74
N ARG A 59 8.00 8.23 0.78
CA ARG A 59 7.93 7.36 -0.40
C ARG A 59 7.57 5.93 -0.05
N VAL A 60 7.04 5.20 -1.02
CA VAL A 60 7.08 3.73 -1.00
C VAL A 60 8.50 3.26 -1.33
N VAL A 61 9.04 2.38 -0.48
CA VAL A 61 10.41 1.84 -0.58
C VAL A 61 10.41 0.53 -1.36
N SER A 62 9.45 -0.34 -1.10
CA SER A 62 9.27 -1.61 -1.80
C SER A 62 7.84 -2.11 -1.66
N GLY A 63 7.47 -3.12 -2.46
CA GLY A 63 6.13 -3.66 -2.43
C GLY A 63 6.06 -5.09 -2.94
N LYS A 64 5.02 -5.80 -2.51
CA LYS A 64 4.57 -7.07 -3.05
C LYS A 64 3.12 -6.93 -3.49
N ARG A 65 2.72 -7.70 -4.48
CA ARG A 65 1.33 -7.83 -4.91
C ARG A 65 0.88 -9.28 -4.82
N GLN A 66 -0.41 -9.47 -4.64
CA GLN A 66 -1.05 -10.77 -4.70
C GLN A 66 -2.37 -10.59 -5.44
N ASN A 67 -2.60 -11.41 -6.46
CA ASN A 67 -3.89 -11.43 -7.16
C ASN A 67 -4.81 -12.41 -6.40
N ALA A 68 -5.98 -11.93 -5.98
CA ALA A 68 -6.97 -12.69 -5.22
C ALA A 68 -8.38 -12.35 -5.76
N ALA A 69 -9.37 -12.12 -4.89
CA ALA A 69 -10.66 -11.51 -5.26
C ALA A 69 -10.52 -9.99 -5.52
N GLY A 70 -9.49 -9.59 -6.26
CA GLY A 70 -8.98 -8.22 -6.38
C GLY A 70 -7.45 -8.21 -6.43
N ILE A 71 -6.84 -7.05 -6.22
CA ILE A 71 -5.38 -6.93 -6.10
C ILE A 71 -5.05 -6.50 -4.68
N ASN A 72 -4.29 -7.31 -3.96
CA ASN A 72 -3.73 -6.93 -2.67
C ASN A 72 -2.32 -6.40 -2.89
N TYR A 73 -1.98 -5.31 -2.21
CA TYR A 73 -0.64 -4.76 -2.15
C TYR A 73 -0.11 -4.80 -0.73
N GLN A 74 1.15 -5.12 -0.57
CA GLN A 74 1.86 -5.01 0.69
C GLN A 74 3.08 -4.13 0.46
N PHE A 75 3.10 -2.93 1.05
CA PHE A 75 4.17 -1.97 0.87
C PHE A 75 5.05 -1.85 2.11
N ILE A 76 6.33 -1.53 1.88
CA ILE A 76 7.18 -0.90 2.88
C ILE A 76 7.20 0.58 2.55
N VAL A 77 6.70 1.41 3.47
CA VAL A 77 6.59 2.86 3.29
C VAL A 77 7.52 3.58 4.25
N ALA A 78 8.29 4.53 3.73
CA ALA A 78 9.04 5.45 4.55
C ALA A 78 8.11 6.58 5.00
N MET A 79 7.86 6.66 6.30
CA MET A 79 7.03 7.69 6.92
C MET A 79 7.73 8.24 8.15
N GLY A 80 7.38 9.45 8.57
CA GLY A 80 8.05 10.06 9.71
C GLY A 80 7.46 11.41 10.09
N ASN A 81 7.95 11.98 11.18
CA ASN A 81 7.47 13.28 11.65
C ASN A 81 8.26 14.44 11.01
N ARG A 82 7.81 15.69 11.23
CA ARG A 82 8.49 16.91 10.78
C ARG A 82 9.90 17.10 11.37
N VAL A 83 10.24 16.36 12.42
CA VAL A 83 11.52 16.46 13.15
C VAL A 83 12.61 15.64 12.46
N GLY A 84 12.35 15.10 11.26
CA GLY A 84 13.34 14.40 10.44
C GLY A 84 13.58 12.94 10.86
N VAL A 85 12.81 12.43 11.82
CA VAL A 85 12.82 11.00 12.14
C VAL A 85 12.01 10.27 11.08
N MET A 86 12.68 9.48 10.24
CA MET A 86 12.07 8.64 9.21
C MET A 86 12.18 7.18 9.62
N ASP A 87 11.06 6.48 9.66
CA ASP A 87 10.98 5.05 9.91
C ASP A 87 10.31 4.32 8.74
N LYS A 88 10.51 2.99 8.69
CA LYS A 88 9.90 2.13 7.67
C LYS A 88 8.74 1.36 8.27
N TYR A 89 7.58 1.48 7.65
CA TYR A 89 6.34 0.84 8.08
C TYR A 89 5.90 -0.19 7.04
N LYS A 90 5.45 -1.34 7.51
CA LYS A 90 4.82 -2.34 6.65
C LYS A 90 3.32 -2.08 6.63
N VAL A 91 2.76 -1.89 5.44
CA VAL A 91 1.34 -1.58 5.25
C VAL A 91 0.76 -2.55 4.24
N GLU A 92 -0.45 -3.04 4.48
CA GLU A 92 -1.19 -3.91 3.57
C GLU A 92 -2.43 -3.17 3.09
N VAL A 93 -2.56 -3.05 1.78
CA VAL A 93 -3.62 -2.32 1.10
C VAL A 93 -4.39 -3.30 0.23
N HIS A 94 -5.67 -3.48 0.52
CA HIS A 94 -6.54 -4.31 -0.30
C HIS A 94 -7.25 -3.44 -1.32
N VAL A 95 -7.07 -3.74 -2.61
CA VAL A 95 -7.72 -3.03 -3.71
C VAL A 95 -8.75 -3.93 -4.37
N THR A 96 -10.02 -3.59 -4.17
CA THR A 96 -11.14 -4.22 -4.88
C THR A 96 -11.54 -3.35 -6.06
N VAL A 97 -11.52 -3.92 -7.26
CA VAL A 97 -12.11 -3.26 -8.42
C VAL A 97 -13.62 -3.36 -8.27
N ALA A 98 -14.30 -2.23 -8.12
CA ALA A 98 -15.75 -2.20 -8.21
C ALA A 98 -16.12 -2.62 -9.64
N ASN A 99 -16.70 -3.80 -9.81
CA ASN A 99 -17.38 -4.14 -11.04
C ASN A 99 -18.54 -3.15 -11.17
N ALA A 100 -18.45 -2.23 -12.14
CA ALA A 100 -19.63 -1.55 -12.66
C ALA A 100 -20.51 -2.62 -13.31
N ARG A 101 -21.35 -3.28 -12.50
CA ARG A 101 -22.37 -4.19 -12.98
C ARG A 101 -23.35 -3.33 -13.78
N GLY A 102 -23.38 -3.57 -15.09
CA GLY A 102 -24.27 -2.87 -16.01
C GLY A 102 -25.69 -2.83 -15.49
N GLU A 103 -26.20 -1.62 -15.33
CA GLU A 103 -27.63 -1.37 -15.24
C GLU A 103 -28.17 -1.48 -16.67
N HIS A 104 -28.92 -2.55 -16.92
CA HIS A 104 -29.75 -2.74 -18.10
C HIS A 104 -30.99 -1.86 -18.02
#